data_AF-A0A8J6G3H2-F1
#
_entry.id   AF-A0A8J6G3H2-F1
#
_cell.length_a   1.000
_cell.length_b   1.000
_cell.length_c   1.000
_cell.angle_alpha   90.00
_cell.angle_beta   90.00
_cell.angle_gamma   90.00
#
_symmetry.space_group_name_H-M   'P 1'
#
loop_
_entity.id
_entity.type
_entity.pdbx_description
1 polymer ?
#
loop_
_entity_poly.entity_id
_entity_poly.type
_entity_poly.pdbx_seq_one_letter_code
_entity_poly.pdbx_strand_id
1 'polypeptide(L)'
;MVEHILNTEENWNSWKNEGCPSFVKERASDTKPTRVVWKRAAPEDFLGKGPNKKILIGNEELTRLWNLCPDNMEACKSETREYMPTLEEFFEEAIEQADPENMVESEYKTVNNSNYGWRALRLLARRSPHFFQPTNQQFKSLPEYLENMVIKLAKELPPPSEEIKTGEDEDEEDNDALLKENESPDVRQDKPITGEQIELFANKLGEQWKILAPYLEIKDSEMRQIESDSEDMKMRAKQLLVKENDTVFSSPSRSSMAFPKKKLRGLVAATLTPMTENGEINFPVIGQYVDYLVKEQGVKNIFVNGTTGEGLSLSVSERRQVAAEWVTQGRNKLDQVVIHVGALSVKESQELAQHAAEIGADGIAVIAPFFFKSQSKDALISFLREVAAAAPALPFYYYHIPSLTGVKIRAEELLDGIREKIPSFQGLKFSDTDLLDFGQCVDQNQQRQFALLFGVDEQLLSGLIMGANGAVGSTYNYLGKKTNQMLEAFEQKDFTSALNYQFCIQRFINHVIKLGFGVSQTKAIMTLVSGIPMGPPRLPLQKATQEFTAKAEAKLKSLDFLPFPGLREGNVGACS
;
A
#
# COMPACT_ATOMS: atom_id res chain seq x y z
N MET A 1 32.55 25.65 -12.67
CA MET A 1 31.94 24.49 -13.35
C MET A 1 32.91 23.83 -14.32
N VAL A 2 33.48 24.56 -15.28
CA VAL A 2 34.48 24.01 -16.22
C VAL A 2 35.77 23.54 -15.52
N GLU A 3 36.32 24.30 -14.57
CA GLU A 3 37.47 23.84 -13.76
C GLU A 3 37.19 22.58 -12.95
N HIS A 4 35.95 22.41 -12.48
CA HIS A 4 35.58 21.21 -11.71
C HIS A 4 35.52 19.99 -12.63
N ILE A 5 35.03 20.16 -13.85
CA ILE A 5 34.99 19.10 -14.87
C ILE A 5 36.41 18.68 -15.27
N LEU A 6 37.29 19.66 -15.53
CA LEU A 6 38.69 19.38 -15.88
C LEU A 6 39.44 18.68 -14.74
N ASN A 7 39.25 19.11 -13.51
CA ASN A 7 39.85 18.47 -12.34
C ASN A 7 39.31 17.05 -12.12
N THR A 8 38.05 16.79 -12.51
CA THR A 8 37.46 15.45 -12.43
C THR A 8 38.04 14.53 -13.51
N GLU A 9 38.26 15.05 -14.72
CA GLU A 9 38.91 14.28 -15.79
C GLU A 9 40.38 13.97 -15.51
N GLU A 10 41.15 14.92 -14.95
CA GLU A 10 42.54 14.66 -14.55
C GLU A 10 42.62 13.57 -13.48
N ASN A 11 41.76 13.62 -12.47
CA ASN A 11 41.70 12.58 -11.44
C ASN A 11 41.30 11.21 -12.00
N TRP A 12 40.38 11.18 -12.97
CA TRP A 12 39.95 9.94 -13.62
C TRP A 12 41.06 9.33 -14.50
N ASN A 13 41.83 10.18 -15.18
CA ASN A 13 42.97 9.75 -15.99
C ASN A 13 44.15 9.29 -15.12
N SER A 14 44.44 9.95 -13.99
CA SER A 14 45.43 9.48 -13.00
C SER A 14 45.04 8.11 -12.43
N TRP A 15 43.78 7.93 -12.02
CA TRP A 15 43.29 6.65 -11.49
C TRP A 15 43.40 5.48 -12.49
N LYS A 16 43.10 5.72 -13.77
CA LYS A 16 43.25 4.70 -14.81
C LYS A 16 44.72 4.33 -15.09
N ASN A 17 45.61 5.31 -15.03
CA ASN A 17 47.03 5.11 -15.31
C ASN A 17 47.79 4.47 -14.15
N GLU A 18 47.34 4.66 -12.91
CA GLU A 18 48.01 4.11 -11.72
C GLU A 18 47.65 2.65 -11.42
N GLY A 19 46.62 2.10 -12.08
CA GLY A 19 46.16 0.73 -11.87
C GLY A 19 45.47 0.54 -10.52
N CYS A 20 44.48 -0.35 -10.46
CA CYS A 20 43.63 -0.52 -9.27
C CYS A 20 44.45 -1.06 -8.07
N PRO A 21 44.58 -0.32 -6.95
CA PRO A 21 45.27 -0.82 -5.76
C PRO A 21 44.47 -1.98 -5.15
N SER A 22 45.16 -3.05 -4.73
CA SER A 22 44.49 -4.22 -4.15
C SER A 22 43.71 -3.84 -2.88
N PHE A 23 42.46 -4.30 -2.78
CA PHE A 23 41.55 -4.02 -1.66
C PHE A 23 41.85 -4.84 -0.38
N VAL A 24 43.10 -5.29 -0.21
CA VAL A 24 43.52 -6.03 0.99
C VAL A 24 43.94 -5.03 2.06
N LYS A 25 43.09 -4.81 3.06
CA LYS A 25 43.51 -4.13 4.30
C LYS A 25 44.55 -4.99 4.99
N GLU A 26 45.81 -4.57 4.95
CA GLU A 26 46.82 -5.11 5.85
C GLU A 26 46.39 -4.86 7.31
N ARG A 27 46.27 -5.93 8.08
CA ARG A 27 45.96 -5.84 9.51
C ARG A 27 47.21 -5.35 10.25
N ALA A 28 47.10 -4.20 10.91
CA ALA A 28 48.10 -3.76 11.88
C ALA A 28 48.21 -4.79 13.01
N SER A 29 49.44 -5.22 13.31
CA SER A 29 49.77 -6.14 14.39
C SER A 29 49.68 -5.41 15.74
N ASP A 30 48.49 -5.38 16.34
CA ASP A 30 48.36 -5.03 17.75
C ASP A 30 47.65 -6.12 18.55
N THR A 31 48.36 -6.56 19.57
CA THR A 31 48.04 -7.58 20.55
C THR A 31 46.85 -7.16 21.40
N LYS A 32 45.69 -7.81 21.20
CA LYS A 32 44.59 -7.81 22.18
C LYS A 32 44.38 -9.22 22.72
N PRO A 33 44.13 -9.39 24.03
CA PRO A 33 43.98 -10.71 24.64
C PRO A 33 42.72 -11.40 24.11
N THR A 34 42.90 -12.61 23.59
CA THR A 34 41.87 -13.44 22.99
C THR A 34 40.86 -13.86 24.06
N ARG A 35 39.62 -13.38 23.94
CA ARG A 35 38.51 -13.84 24.77
C ARG A 35 38.23 -15.30 24.43
N VAL A 36 38.26 -16.20 25.43
CA VAL A 36 37.99 -17.63 25.21
C VAL A 36 36.52 -17.80 24.81
N VAL A 37 36.30 -18.04 23.51
CA VAL A 37 34.99 -18.40 22.98
C VAL A 37 34.77 -19.87 23.27
N TRP A 38 33.95 -20.18 24.28
CA TRP A 38 33.38 -21.52 24.41
C TRP A 38 32.40 -21.75 23.25
N LYS A 39 32.88 -22.36 22.18
CA LYS A 39 32.01 -22.94 21.15
C LYS A 39 31.25 -24.09 21.80
N ARG A 40 29.92 -23.99 21.89
CA ARG A 40 29.08 -25.17 22.16
C ARG A 40 29.41 -26.20 21.08
N ALA A 41 29.86 -27.38 21.47
CA ALA A 41 30.03 -28.48 20.54
C ALA A 41 28.65 -28.82 19.97
N ALA A 42 28.53 -28.82 18.64
CA ALA A 42 27.35 -29.35 17.97
C ALA A 42 27.19 -30.83 18.38
N PRO A 43 25.96 -31.35 18.52
CA PRO A 43 25.72 -32.77 18.79
C PRO A 43 26.50 -33.63 17.79
N GLU A 44 27.16 -34.70 18.26
CA GLU A 44 28.12 -35.49 17.47
C GLU A 44 27.51 -36.08 16.17
N ASP A 45 26.18 -36.18 16.12
CA ASP A 45 25.40 -36.65 14.98
C ASP A 45 25.41 -35.70 13.76
N PHE A 46 25.67 -34.39 13.97
CA PHE A 46 25.69 -33.40 12.89
C PHE A 46 27.00 -33.39 12.09
N LEU A 47 28.04 -34.07 12.56
CA LEU A 47 29.37 -34.06 11.96
C LEU A 47 29.76 -35.39 11.30
N GLY A 48 28.81 -36.33 11.15
CA GLY A 48 29.07 -37.60 10.45
C GLY A 48 30.18 -38.44 11.10
N LYS A 49 30.28 -38.43 12.44
CA LYS A 49 31.33 -39.17 13.17
C LYS A 49 30.94 -40.59 13.61
N GLY A 50 29.78 -41.08 13.17
CA GLY A 50 29.38 -42.48 13.34
C GLY A 50 30.10 -43.42 12.36
N PRO A 51 30.05 -44.75 12.58
CA PRO A 51 30.75 -45.75 11.76
C PRO A 51 30.41 -45.71 10.26
N ASN A 52 29.26 -45.14 9.90
CA ASN A 52 28.80 -45.00 8.51
C ASN A 52 28.97 -43.59 7.91
N LYS A 53 29.52 -42.62 8.66
CA LYS A 53 29.71 -41.20 8.27
C LYS A 53 28.48 -40.48 7.65
N LYS A 54 27.26 -40.96 7.89
CA LYS A 54 26.05 -40.35 7.32
C LYS A 54 25.56 -39.16 8.15
N ILE A 55 25.24 -38.06 7.48
CA ILE A 55 24.60 -36.87 8.05
C ILE A 55 23.08 -37.04 7.97
N LEU A 56 22.42 -37.15 9.12
CA LEU A 56 20.96 -37.31 9.20
C LEU A 56 20.29 -35.93 9.12
N ILE A 57 19.51 -35.68 8.06
CA ILE A 57 18.80 -34.41 7.85
C ILE A 57 17.30 -34.67 7.86
N GLY A 58 16.73 -34.83 9.06
CA GLY A 58 15.29 -34.69 9.41
C GLY A 58 14.23 -35.53 8.67
N ASN A 59 14.54 -36.07 7.50
CA ASN A 59 13.72 -36.81 6.57
C ASN A 59 14.64 -37.76 5.76
N GLU A 60 14.12 -38.92 5.39
CA GLU A 60 14.89 -39.97 4.71
C GLU A 60 15.41 -39.56 3.33
N GLU A 61 14.63 -38.82 2.52
CA GLU A 61 15.07 -38.37 1.19
C GLU A 61 16.16 -37.30 1.28
N LEU A 62 16.01 -36.34 2.19
CA LEU A 62 17.04 -35.32 2.42
C LEU A 62 18.33 -35.95 2.96
N THR A 63 18.20 -36.93 3.85
CA THR A 63 19.33 -37.72 4.34
C THR A 63 20.00 -38.50 3.21
N ARG A 64 19.22 -39.14 2.31
CA ARG A 64 19.76 -39.88 1.17
C ARG A 64 20.51 -38.96 0.19
N LEU A 65 19.90 -37.83 -0.17
CA LEU A 65 20.47 -36.83 -1.08
C LEU A 65 21.73 -36.19 -0.52
N TRP A 66 21.77 -35.88 0.78
CA TRP A 66 22.91 -35.20 1.37
C TRP A 66 24.15 -36.09 1.52
N ASN A 67 23.96 -37.41 1.55
CA ASN A 67 25.03 -38.40 1.69
C ASN A 67 25.39 -39.09 0.36
N LEU A 68 24.83 -38.63 -0.76
CA LEU A 68 25.15 -39.13 -2.10
C LEU A 68 26.56 -38.70 -2.57
N CYS A 69 27.10 -37.60 -2.03
CA CYS A 69 28.45 -37.14 -2.32
C CYS A 69 29.21 -36.87 -1.01
N PRO A 70 30.42 -37.41 -0.82
CA PRO A 70 31.14 -37.35 0.46
C PRO A 70 31.65 -35.95 0.84
N ASP A 71 31.71 -35.00 -0.11
CA ASP A 71 31.99 -33.60 0.18
C ASP A 71 31.14 -32.66 -0.70
N ASN A 72 30.03 -32.20 -0.15
CA ASN A 72 29.13 -31.27 -0.84
C ASN A 72 29.79 -29.92 -1.17
N MET A 73 30.89 -29.54 -0.47
CA MET A 73 31.62 -28.31 -0.74
C MET A 73 32.58 -28.43 -1.93
N GLU A 74 33.17 -29.61 -2.17
CA GLU A 74 33.87 -29.90 -3.42
C GLU A 74 32.89 -30.03 -4.59
N ALA A 75 31.75 -30.69 -4.37
CA ALA A 75 30.68 -30.76 -5.38
C ALA A 75 30.17 -29.37 -5.81
N CYS A 76 30.20 -28.38 -4.90
CA CYS A 76 29.84 -27.00 -5.23
C CYS A 76 30.89 -26.25 -6.05
N LYS A 77 32.13 -26.72 -6.09
CA LYS A 77 33.29 -26.07 -6.73
C LYS A 77 33.78 -26.75 -8.01
N SER A 78 33.32 -27.97 -8.29
CA SER A 78 33.72 -28.70 -9.51
C SER A 78 33.19 -28.02 -10.78
N GLU A 79 34.02 -27.94 -11.82
CA GLU A 79 33.60 -27.49 -13.17
C GLU A 79 32.73 -28.54 -13.89
N THR A 80 32.70 -29.79 -13.40
CA THR A 80 31.76 -30.84 -13.86
C THR A 80 30.32 -30.61 -13.40
N ARG A 81 30.02 -29.46 -12.78
CA ARG A 81 28.72 -29.13 -12.16
C ARG A 81 27.66 -28.62 -13.15
N GLU A 82 27.98 -28.42 -14.43
CA GLU A 82 26.95 -28.27 -15.46
C GLU A 82 26.33 -29.62 -15.83
N TYR A 83 25.57 -30.20 -14.90
CA TYR A 83 24.64 -31.30 -15.22
C TYR A 83 23.30 -30.71 -15.68
N MET A 84 23.34 -29.80 -16.65
CA MET A 84 22.12 -29.41 -17.36
C MET A 84 22.10 -30.21 -18.67
N PRO A 85 21.16 -31.16 -18.81
CA PRO A 85 21.00 -31.86 -20.07
C PRO A 85 20.74 -30.85 -21.18
N THR A 86 21.07 -31.22 -22.41
CA THR A 86 20.66 -30.40 -23.55
C THR A 86 19.12 -30.40 -23.67
N LEU A 87 18.55 -29.47 -24.44
CA LEU A 87 17.10 -29.47 -24.62
C LEU A 87 16.66 -30.77 -25.29
N GLU A 88 17.46 -31.25 -26.23
CA GLU A 88 17.26 -32.50 -26.96
C GLU A 88 17.24 -33.69 -26.00
N GLU A 89 18.26 -33.83 -25.16
CA GLU A 89 18.35 -34.92 -24.15
C GLU A 89 17.22 -34.87 -23.11
N PHE A 90 16.79 -33.67 -22.69
CA PHE A 90 15.76 -33.54 -21.67
C PHE A 90 14.34 -33.78 -22.19
N PHE A 91 14.10 -33.44 -23.46
CA PHE A 91 12.79 -33.57 -24.10
C PHE A 91 12.63 -34.83 -24.96
N GLU A 92 13.67 -35.64 -25.16
CA GLU A 92 13.65 -36.89 -25.94
C GLU A 92 12.42 -37.77 -25.64
N GLU A 93 12.21 -38.13 -24.37
CA GLU A 93 11.06 -38.94 -23.93
C GLU A 93 9.71 -38.27 -24.22
N ALA A 94 9.63 -36.93 -24.07
CA ALA A 94 8.41 -36.19 -24.35
C ALA A 94 8.14 -36.09 -25.85
N ILE A 95 9.20 -36.00 -26.67
CA ILE A 95 9.12 -36.00 -28.15
C ILE A 95 8.62 -37.35 -28.64
N GLU A 96 9.15 -38.46 -28.12
CA GLU A 96 8.67 -39.81 -28.46
C GLU A 96 7.19 -40.00 -28.08
N GLN A 97 6.78 -39.52 -26.92
CA GLN A 97 5.37 -39.58 -26.46
C GLN A 97 4.42 -38.63 -27.20
N ALA A 98 4.96 -37.67 -27.96
CA ALA A 98 4.18 -36.77 -28.80
C ALA A 98 3.91 -37.34 -30.20
N ASP A 99 4.64 -38.38 -30.62
CA ASP A 99 4.42 -39.06 -31.90
C ASP A 99 3.10 -39.86 -31.88
N PRO A 100 2.15 -39.59 -32.81
CA PRO A 100 0.89 -40.34 -32.91
C PRO A 100 1.06 -41.85 -33.12
N GLU A 101 2.19 -42.32 -33.67
CA GLU A 101 2.44 -43.75 -33.90
C GLU A 101 2.69 -44.54 -32.61
N ASN A 102 3.19 -43.88 -31.55
CA ASN A 102 3.52 -44.53 -30.28
C ASN A 102 2.31 -44.78 -29.37
N MET A 103 1.10 -44.34 -29.78
CA MET A 103 -0.19 -44.60 -29.12
C MET A 103 -0.20 -44.37 -27.58
N VAL A 104 0.53 -43.36 -27.10
CA VAL A 104 0.58 -43.03 -25.67
C VAL A 104 -0.67 -42.24 -25.27
N GLU A 105 -1.45 -42.80 -24.35
CA GLU A 105 -2.63 -42.12 -23.79
C GLU A 105 -2.24 -40.81 -23.08
N SER A 106 -3.05 -39.77 -23.26
CA SER A 106 -2.75 -38.41 -22.79
C SER A 106 -2.40 -38.36 -21.29
N GLU A 107 -3.10 -39.12 -20.44
CA GLU A 107 -2.89 -39.10 -18.99
C GLU A 107 -1.51 -39.62 -18.54
N TYR A 108 -0.82 -40.42 -19.37
CA TYR A 108 0.50 -40.96 -19.06
C TYR A 108 1.66 -40.17 -19.67
N LYS A 109 1.38 -39.12 -20.45
CA LYS A 109 2.44 -38.28 -21.02
C LYS A 109 3.22 -37.55 -19.93
N THR A 110 4.53 -37.55 -20.03
CA THR A 110 5.47 -36.90 -19.09
C THR A 110 5.20 -35.40 -18.90
N VAL A 111 4.75 -34.71 -19.95
CA VAL A 111 4.33 -33.29 -19.91
C VAL A 111 3.18 -33.01 -18.93
N ASN A 112 2.35 -34.01 -18.62
CA ASN A 112 1.28 -33.90 -17.61
C ASN A 112 1.79 -34.07 -16.18
N ASN A 113 3.03 -34.52 -15.98
CA ASN A 113 3.65 -34.58 -14.66
C ASN A 113 4.10 -33.17 -14.22
N SER A 114 3.53 -32.68 -13.12
CA SER A 114 3.84 -31.35 -12.58
C SER A 114 5.33 -31.12 -12.29
N ASN A 115 6.03 -32.14 -11.79
CA ASN A 115 7.47 -32.04 -11.50
C ASN A 115 8.30 -31.97 -12.79
N TYR A 116 7.90 -32.71 -13.83
CA TYR A 116 8.53 -32.62 -15.14
C TYR A 116 8.30 -31.21 -15.74
N GLY A 117 7.07 -30.71 -15.69
CA GLY A 117 6.74 -29.40 -16.26
C GLY A 117 7.48 -28.22 -15.62
N TRP A 118 7.68 -28.24 -14.31
CA TRP A 118 8.49 -27.21 -13.64
C TRP A 118 9.98 -27.29 -13.94
N ARG A 119 10.50 -28.48 -14.23
CA ARG A 119 11.90 -28.67 -14.64
C ARG A 119 12.10 -28.22 -16.08
N ALA A 120 11.16 -28.59 -16.96
CA ALA A 120 11.09 -28.16 -18.35
C ALA A 120 11.14 -26.63 -18.48
N LEU A 121 10.24 -25.91 -17.78
CA LEU A 121 10.18 -24.43 -17.83
C LEU A 121 11.50 -23.76 -17.42
N ARG A 122 12.15 -24.27 -16.36
CA ARG A 122 13.42 -23.70 -15.88
C ARG A 122 14.56 -23.92 -16.87
N LEU A 123 14.60 -25.09 -17.50
CA LEU A 123 15.62 -25.40 -18.50
C LEU A 123 15.43 -24.50 -19.74
N LEU A 124 14.18 -24.37 -20.22
CA LEU A 124 13.81 -23.55 -21.37
C LEU A 124 14.09 -22.05 -21.13
N ALA A 125 13.69 -21.52 -19.97
CA ALA A 125 13.95 -20.13 -19.59
C ALA A 125 15.45 -19.78 -19.51
N ARG A 126 16.30 -20.76 -19.18
CA ARG A 126 17.73 -20.56 -19.01
C ARG A 126 18.51 -20.72 -20.32
N ARG A 127 18.06 -21.60 -21.22
CA ARG A 127 18.76 -21.91 -22.48
C ARG A 127 18.27 -21.10 -23.67
N SER A 128 17.05 -20.58 -23.66
CA SER A 128 16.54 -19.73 -24.74
C SER A 128 15.95 -18.41 -24.22
N PRO A 129 16.60 -17.26 -24.45
CA PRO A 129 16.05 -15.95 -24.08
C PRO A 129 14.83 -15.54 -24.92
N HIS A 130 14.55 -16.25 -26.03
CA HIS A 130 13.38 -16.01 -26.90
C HIS A 130 12.14 -16.79 -26.47
N PHE A 131 12.21 -17.55 -25.39
CA PHE A 131 11.18 -18.53 -25.02
C PHE A 131 9.92 -17.92 -24.39
N PHE A 132 10.01 -16.70 -23.85
CA PHE A 132 8.86 -15.91 -23.38
C PHE A 132 8.48 -14.81 -24.38
N GLN A 133 8.58 -15.08 -25.68
CA GLN A 133 8.03 -14.16 -26.66
C GLN A 133 6.49 -14.15 -26.57
N PRO A 134 5.86 -12.96 -26.56
CA PRO A 134 4.41 -12.85 -26.58
C PRO A 134 3.89 -13.53 -27.85
N THR A 135 3.20 -14.65 -27.66
CA THR A 135 2.53 -15.40 -28.73
C THR A 135 1.04 -15.11 -28.63
N ASN A 136 0.37 -14.96 -29.78
CA ASN A 136 -1.09 -14.77 -29.83
C ASN A 136 -1.86 -16.04 -29.44
N GLN A 137 -1.17 -17.16 -29.24
CA GLN A 137 -1.74 -18.41 -28.72
C GLN A 137 -1.91 -18.32 -27.20
N GLN A 138 -3.15 -18.37 -26.73
CA GLN A 138 -3.47 -18.51 -25.31
C GLN A 138 -3.44 -19.99 -24.93
N PHE A 139 -2.47 -20.38 -24.09
CA PHE A 139 -2.42 -21.72 -23.51
C PHE A 139 -3.25 -21.75 -22.22
N LYS A 140 -4.13 -22.76 -22.08
CA LYS A 140 -5.00 -22.89 -20.91
C LYS A 140 -4.32 -23.65 -19.77
N SER A 141 -3.31 -24.45 -20.08
CA SER A 141 -2.58 -25.25 -19.09
C SER A 141 -1.08 -25.38 -19.41
N LEU A 142 -0.27 -25.64 -18.39
CA LEU A 142 1.17 -25.87 -18.54
C LEU A 142 1.49 -27.09 -19.43
N PRO A 143 0.80 -28.25 -19.29
CA PRO A 143 1.05 -29.38 -20.18
C PRO A 143 0.77 -29.07 -21.66
N GLU A 144 -0.32 -28.35 -21.95
CA GLU A 144 -0.68 -27.92 -23.32
C GLU A 144 0.40 -26.99 -23.91
N TYR A 145 0.97 -26.10 -23.09
CA TYR A 145 2.11 -25.30 -23.51
C TYR A 145 3.33 -26.18 -23.80
N LEU A 146 3.67 -27.13 -22.92
CA LEU A 146 4.84 -27.99 -23.08
C LEU A 146 4.70 -28.96 -24.26
N GLU A 147 3.53 -29.52 -24.54
CA GLU A 147 3.28 -30.34 -25.73
C GLU A 147 3.57 -29.55 -27.01
N ASN A 148 3.08 -28.30 -27.09
CA ASN A 148 3.37 -27.44 -28.23
C ASN A 148 4.87 -27.12 -28.36
N MET A 149 5.59 -26.99 -27.25
CA MET A 149 7.03 -26.73 -27.26
C MET A 149 7.83 -27.97 -27.68
N VAL A 150 7.43 -29.15 -27.21
CA VAL A 150 7.99 -30.45 -27.61
C VAL A 150 7.83 -30.66 -29.11
N ILE A 151 6.65 -30.36 -29.67
CA ILE A 151 6.40 -30.44 -31.13
C ILE A 151 7.29 -29.47 -31.92
N LYS A 152 7.56 -28.27 -31.40
CA LYS A 152 8.46 -27.31 -32.05
C LYS A 152 9.92 -27.76 -32.01
N LEU A 153 10.38 -28.25 -30.85
CA LEU A 153 11.73 -28.79 -30.69
C LEU A 153 11.96 -30.01 -31.60
N ALA A 154 10.95 -30.87 -31.74
CA ALA A 154 10.98 -32.01 -32.67
C ALA A 154 11.13 -31.58 -34.14
N LYS A 155 10.59 -30.41 -34.52
CA LYS A 155 10.69 -29.86 -35.89
C LYS A 155 12.01 -29.14 -36.19
N GLU A 156 12.77 -28.73 -35.17
CA GLU A 156 14.06 -28.03 -35.32
C GLU A 156 15.29 -28.97 -35.30
N LEU A 157 15.08 -30.27 -35.01
CA LEU A 157 16.11 -31.31 -35.08
C LEU A 157 16.34 -31.80 -36.52
N PRO A 158 17.59 -32.05 -36.97
CA PRO A 158 17.81 -32.71 -38.25
C PRO A 158 17.25 -34.14 -38.19
N PRO A 159 16.54 -34.62 -39.23
CA PRO A 159 15.99 -35.96 -39.22
C PRO A 159 17.12 -37.00 -39.15
N PRO A 160 16.90 -38.15 -38.47
CA PRO A 160 17.76 -39.30 -38.64
C PRO A 160 17.79 -39.69 -40.12
N SER A 161 18.98 -40.00 -40.59
CA SER A 161 19.36 -40.31 -41.96
C SER A 161 18.42 -41.29 -42.70
N GLU A 162 18.03 -40.87 -43.92
CA GLU A 162 17.51 -41.64 -45.08
C GLU A 162 16.11 -42.30 -44.88
N GLU A 163 15.09 -42.19 -45.74
CA GLU A 163 15.01 -42.15 -47.22
C GLU A 163 13.71 -41.45 -47.71
N ILE A 164 13.84 -40.57 -48.72
CA ILE A 164 13.12 -40.56 -50.02
C ILE A 164 11.59 -40.19 -50.09
N LYS A 165 11.38 -38.99 -50.69
CA LYS A 165 10.44 -38.60 -51.80
C LYS A 165 9.07 -37.91 -51.53
N THR A 166 8.99 -36.72 -52.18
CA THR A 166 7.90 -36.11 -53.00
C THR A 166 6.59 -35.78 -52.30
N GLY A 167 5.96 -34.61 -52.43
CA GLY A 167 6.14 -33.43 -53.29
C GLY A 167 4.86 -32.57 -53.19
N GLU A 168 4.97 -31.30 -53.61
CA GLU A 168 3.91 -30.42 -54.15
C GLU A 168 2.80 -29.84 -53.23
N ASP A 169 2.94 -28.53 -52.98
CA ASP A 169 2.06 -27.42 -53.41
C ASP A 169 0.65 -27.11 -52.84
N GLU A 170 0.41 -25.78 -52.83
CA GLU A 170 -0.84 -25.00 -53.00
C GLU A 170 -1.77 -24.60 -51.82
N ASP A 171 -1.71 -23.29 -51.50
CA ASP A 171 -2.74 -22.22 -51.59
C ASP A 171 -4.13 -22.27 -50.89
N GLU A 172 -4.60 -21.03 -50.64
CA GLU A 172 -5.98 -20.49 -50.63
C GLU A 172 -6.65 -19.99 -49.33
N GLU A 173 -7.52 -19.00 -49.59
CA GLU A 173 -8.00 -17.85 -48.83
C GLU A 173 -9.32 -18.06 -48.04
N ASP A 174 -9.69 -16.99 -47.30
CA ASP A 174 -11.04 -16.48 -46.99
C ASP A 174 -12.04 -17.27 -46.10
N ASN A 175 -12.49 -16.62 -45.02
CA ASN A 175 -13.89 -16.18 -44.93
C ASN A 175 -14.21 -15.21 -43.78
N ASP A 176 -15.18 -14.35 -44.07
CA ASP A 176 -15.74 -13.26 -43.27
C ASP A 176 -17.07 -13.65 -42.59
N ALA A 177 -17.45 -12.85 -41.58
CA ALA A 177 -18.78 -12.58 -41.03
C ALA A 177 -19.65 -13.69 -40.38
N LEU A 178 -20.05 -13.44 -39.12
CA LEU A 178 -21.45 -13.22 -38.67
C LEU A 178 -21.59 -13.28 -37.13
N LEU A 179 -22.20 -12.26 -36.51
CA LEU A 179 -23.51 -12.37 -35.81
C LEU A 179 -23.89 -11.08 -35.06
N LYS A 180 -25.18 -10.75 -35.16
CA LYS A 180 -25.90 -9.59 -34.62
C LYS A 180 -26.46 -9.81 -33.20
N GLU A 181 -26.63 -8.68 -32.51
CA GLU A 181 -27.70 -8.23 -31.59
C GLU A 181 -28.43 -9.23 -30.66
N ASN A 182 -28.53 -8.83 -29.39
CA ASN A 182 -29.63 -9.17 -28.48
C ASN A 182 -29.85 -8.04 -27.46
N GLU A 183 -31.02 -7.41 -27.49
CA GLU A 183 -31.56 -6.54 -26.43
C GLU A 183 -32.51 -7.34 -25.51
N SER A 184 -32.57 -6.96 -24.22
CA SER A 184 -33.52 -7.42 -23.20
C SER A 184 -33.49 -6.45 -21.99
N PRO A 185 -34.56 -6.36 -21.15
CA PRO A 185 -35.25 -5.09 -20.89
C PRO A 185 -35.15 -4.49 -19.47
N ASP A 186 -35.38 -3.16 -19.45
CA ASP A 186 -35.92 -2.26 -18.43
C ASP A 186 -35.63 -2.48 -16.92
N VAL A 187 -34.76 -1.61 -16.39
CA VAL A 187 -34.69 -1.21 -14.98
C VAL A 187 -35.37 0.16 -14.83
N ARG A 188 -36.34 0.26 -13.91
CA ARG A 188 -37.11 1.47 -13.59
C ARG A 188 -36.20 2.69 -13.35
N GLN A 189 -36.24 3.65 -14.27
CA GLN A 189 -35.75 5.01 -14.10
C GLN A 189 -36.89 5.91 -13.60
N ASP A 190 -36.58 6.82 -12.66
CA ASP A 190 -37.52 7.84 -12.17
C ASP A 190 -38.02 8.70 -13.33
N LYS A 191 -39.35 8.75 -13.54
CA LYS A 191 -39.96 9.54 -14.62
C LYS A 191 -40.08 11.01 -14.24
N PRO A 192 -39.84 11.95 -15.18
CA PRO A 192 -40.05 13.39 -14.96
C PRO A 192 -41.49 13.72 -14.58
N ILE A 193 -41.67 14.77 -13.77
CA ILE A 193 -42.98 15.32 -13.46
C ILE A 193 -43.63 15.81 -14.76
N THR A 194 -44.82 15.33 -15.07
CA THR A 194 -45.50 15.70 -16.33
C THR A 194 -46.03 17.14 -16.25
N GLY A 195 -46.16 17.82 -17.39
CA GLY A 195 -46.68 19.20 -17.44
C GLY A 195 -48.05 19.37 -16.78
N GLU A 196 -48.89 18.33 -16.81
CA GLU A 196 -50.19 18.29 -16.12
C GLU A 196 -50.06 18.24 -14.59
N GLN A 197 -49.05 17.53 -14.07
CA GLN A 197 -48.76 17.50 -12.63
C GLN A 197 -48.23 18.84 -12.14
N ILE A 198 -47.36 19.50 -12.92
CA ILE A 198 -46.86 20.86 -12.63
C ILE A 198 -48.03 21.85 -12.55
N GLU A 199 -48.99 21.76 -13.48
CA GLU A 199 -50.20 22.59 -13.49
C GLU A 199 -51.04 22.38 -12.22
N LEU A 200 -51.24 21.11 -11.82
CA LEU A 200 -52.00 20.74 -10.63
C LEU A 200 -51.34 21.25 -9.34
N PHE A 201 -50.02 21.10 -9.22
CA PHE A 201 -49.27 21.56 -8.05
C PHE A 201 -49.17 23.08 -7.98
N ALA A 202 -48.95 23.77 -9.11
CA ALA A 202 -48.94 25.24 -9.15
C ALA A 202 -50.29 25.83 -8.69
N ASN A 203 -51.41 25.23 -9.08
CA ASN A 203 -52.74 25.63 -8.63
C ASN A 203 -52.93 25.47 -7.11
N LYS A 204 -52.35 24.43 -6.50
CA LYS A 204 -52.44 24.17 -5.05
C LYS A 204 -51.45 24.99 -4.23
N LEU A 205 -50.26 25.24 -4.77
CA LEU A 205 -49.20 26.00 -4.09
C LEU A 205 -49.57 27.48 -3.96
N GLY A 206 -50.17 28.09 -4.98
CA GLY A 206 -50.67 29.47 -4.93
C GLY A 206 -49.63 30.42 -4.32
N GLU A 207 -50.02 31.21 -3.30
CA GLU A 207 -49.15 32.16 -2.59
C GLU A 207 -48.05 31.51 -1.73
N GLN A 208 -48.14 30.20 -1.44
CA GLN A 208 -47.20 29.49 -0.56
C GLN A 208 -45.92 29.05 -1.28
N TRP A 209 -45.77 29.36 -2.57
CA TRP A 209 -44.56 29.03 -3.35
C TRP A 209 -43.27 29.60 -2.73
N LYS A 210 -43.37 30.76 -2.05
CA LYS A 210 -42.24 31.38 -1.33
C LYS A 210 -41.78 30.59 -0.11
N ILE A 211 -42.67 29.83 0.51
CA ILE A 211 -42.32 28.94 1.62
C ILE A 211 -41.50 27.78 1.08
N LEU A 212 -41.83 27.29 -0.13
CA LEU A 212 -41.16 26.17 -0.77
C LEU A 212 -39.80 26.57 -1.38
N ALA A 213 -39.65 27.81 -1.86
CA ALA A 213 -38.45 28.26 -2.57
C ALA A 213 -37.12 28.08 -1.81
N PRO A 214 -37.01 28.37 -0.50
CA PRO A 214 -35.81 28.06 0.28
C PRO A 214 -35.54 26.55 0.41
N TYR A 215 -36.59 25.73 0.49
CA TYR A 215 -36.45 24.27 0.51
C TYR A 215 -36.06 23.70 -0.85
N LEU A 216 -36.15 24.46 -1.95
CA LEU A 216 -35.67 24.09 -3.28
C LEU A 216 -34.31 24.74 -3.60
N GLU A 217 -33.63 25.36 -2.61
CA GLU A 217 -32.34 26.05 -2.79
C GLU A 217 -32.35 27.17 -3.86
N ILE A 218 -33.52 27.74 -4.16
CA ILE A 218 -33.63 28.91 -5.03
C ILE A 218 -33.09 30.14 -4.29
N LYS A 219 -32.09 30.80 -4.87
CA LYS A 219 -31.44 31.98 -4.29
C LYS A 219 -32.40 33.17 -4.21
N ASP A 220 -32.20 34.06 -3.24
CA ASP A 220 -33.00 35.29 -3.09
C ASP A 220 -33.03 36.18 -4.33
N SER A 221 -31.94 36.21 -5.10
CA SER A 221 -31.87 36.94 -6.37
C SER A 221 -32.80 36.34 -7.43
N GLU A 222 -32.98 35.03 -7.43
CA GLU A 222 -33.81 34.30 -8.39
C GLU A 222 -35.29 34.36 -7.99
N MET A 223 -35.58 34.35 -6.69
CA MET A 223 -36.94 34.62 -6.21
C MET A 223 -37.42 36.01 -6.63
N ARG A 224 -36.55 37.04 -6.51
CA ARG A 224 -36.86 38.39 -6.98
C ARG A 224 -37.08 38.46 -8.49
N GLN A 225 -36.38 37.63 -9.26
CA GLN A 225 -36.55 37.54 -10.70
C GLN A 225 -37.90 36.91 -11.07
N ILE A 226 -38.28 35.79 -10.44
CA ILE A 226 -39.61 35.17 -10.60
C ILE A 226 -40.73 36.15 -10.22
N GLU A 227 -40.51 36.98 -9.19
CA GLU A 227 -41.45 38.04 -8.83
C GLU A 227 -41.57 39.15 -9.88
N SER A 228 -40.46 39.52 -10.51
CA SER A 228 -40.42 40.52 -11.57
C SER A 228 -41.00 40.02 -12.90
N ASP A 229 -40.90 38.72 -13.17
CA ASP A 229 -41.23 38.14 -14.47
C ASP A 229 -42.74 37.88 -14.65
N SER A 230 -43.51 37.84 -13.58
CA SER A 230 -44.97 37.68 -13.66
C SER A 230 -45.68 38.27 -12.45
N GLU A 231 -46.82 38.91 -12.65
CA GLU A 231 -47.73 39.34 -11.57
C GLU A 231 -48.69 38.23 -11.13
N ASP A 232 -48.85 37.18 -11.93
CA ASP A 232 -49.75 36.06 -11.65
C ASP A 232 -49.09 35.05 -10.71
N MET A 233 -49.70 34.86 -9.53
CA MET A 233 -49.19 33.98 -8.48
C MET A 233 -49.10 32.50 -8.92
N LYS A 234 -50.00 32.05 -9.81
CA LYS A 234 -49.95 30.70 -10.37
C LYS A 234 -48.77 30.53 -11.31
N MET A 235 -48.46 31.56 -12.11
CA MET A 235 -47.30 31.56 -13.01
C MET A 235 -45.99 31.54 -12.23
N ARG A 236 -45.90 32.25 -11.09
CA ARG A 236 -44.72 32.21 -10.21
C ARG A 236 -44.47 30.81 -9.63
N ALA A 237 -45.52 30.15 -9.13
CA ALA A 237 -45.44 28.77 -8.64
C ALA A 237 -45.07 27.78 -9.76
N LYS A 238 -45.58 27.98 -10.98
CA LYS A 238 -45.24 27.17 -12.15
C LYS A 238 -43.78 27.35 -12.57
N GLN A 239 -43.27 28.59 -12.61
CA GLN A 239 -41.88 28.89 -12.94
C GLN A 239 -40.91 28.27 -11.92
N LEU A 240 -41.24 28.30 -10.63
CA LEU A 240 -40.48 27.63 -9.58
C LEU A 240 -40.41 26.11 -9.79
N LEU A 241 -41.55 25.45 -10.04
CA LEU A 241 -41.62 24.00 -10.22
C LEU A 241 -40.95 23.51 -11.52
N VAL A 242 -41.03 24.29 -12.61
CA VAL A 242 -40.33 23.99 -13.86
C VAL A 242 -38.82 24.09 -13.66
N LYS A 243 -38.35 25.13 -12.95
CA LYS A 243 -36.93 25.32 -12.66
C LYS A 243 -36.37 24.19 -11.80
N GLU A 244 -37.11 23.72 -10.80
CA GLU A 244 -36.71 22.54 -10.01
C GLU A 244 -36.65 21.28 -10.86
N ASN A 245 -37.65 21.05 -11.73
CA ASN A 245 -37.63 19.90 -12.63
C ASN A 245 -36.37 19.90 -13.51
N ASP A 246 -35.91 21.07 -13.99
CA ASP A 246 -34.66 21.20 -14.75
C ASP A 246 -33.40 21.05 -13.87
N THR A 247 -33.47 21.37 -12.57
CA THR A 247 -32.35 21.29 -11.61
C THR A 247 -32.15 19.86 -11.08
N VAL A 248 -33.23 19.09 -10.94
CA VAL A 248 -33.23 17.66 -10.56
C VAL A 248 -32.50 16.79 -11.58
N PHE A 249 -32.46 17.20 -12.86
CA PHE A 249 -31.70 16.51 -13.91
C PHE A 249 -30.23 16.96 -14.02
N SER A 250 -29.76 17.89 -13.18
CA SER A 250 -28.38 18.40 -13.22
C SER A 250 -27.58 18.28 -11.92
N SER A 251 -28.10 17.70 -10.82
CA SER A 251 -27.31 17.50 -9.60
C SER A 251 -27.78 16.35 -8.68
N PRO A 252 -26.85 15.66 -7.96
CA PRO A 252 -27.18 14.47 -7.17
C PRO A 252 -27.70 14.78 -5.74
N SER A 253 -28.86 14.18 -5.44
CA SER A 253 -29.49 13.82 -4.15
C SER A 253 -29.05 14.53 -2.85
N ARG A 254 -29.98 15.26 -2.22
CA ARG A 254 -29.89 15.79 -0.85
C ARG A 254 -30.00 14.69 0.21
N SER A 255 -29.00 14.61 1.10
CA SER A 255 -29.02 13.83 2.35
C SER A 255 -29.08 14.78 3.56
N SER A 256 -29.72 14.30 4.62
CA SER A 256 -30.13 14.98 5.87
C SER A 256 -29.10 15.91 6.49
N MET A 257 -29.57 17.06 7.01
CA MET A 257 -28.81 18.06 7.77
C MET A 257 -28.05 17.44 8.96
N ALA A 258 -26.77 17.16 8.75
CA ALA A 258 -25.74 17.16 9.78
C ALA A 258 -24.89 18.42 9.56
N PHE A 259 -24.60 19.18 10.63
CA PHE A 259 -23.65 20.29 10.57
C PHE A 259 -22.36 19.84 9.85
N PRO A 260 -21.80 20.63 8.91
CA PRO A 260 -20.64 20.18 8.15
C PRO A 260 -19.45 20.04 9.11
N LYS A 261 -19.14 18.81 9.53
CA LYS A 261 -17.88 18.48 10.20
C LYS A 261 -16.74 18.97 9.30
N LYS A 262 -15.74 19.64 9.89
CA LYS A 262 -14.51 20.06 9.18
C LYS A 262 -13.95 18.87 8.41
N LYS A 263 -13.33 19.10 7.26
CA LYS A 263 -12.65 18.03 6.50
C LYS A 263 -11.31 17.69 7.12
N LEU A 264 -10.98 16.40 7.17
CA LEU A 264 -9.68 15.91 7.58
C LEU A 264 -8.61 16.37 6.58
N ARG A 265 -7.66 17.19 7.04
CA ARG A 265 -6.59 17.78 6.22
C ARG A 265 -5.33 18.04 7.06
N GLY A 266 -4.22 18.28 6.39
CA GLY A 266 -2.93 18.55 7.04
C GLY A 266 -2.33 17.31 7.69
N LEU A 267 -1.52 17.48 8.74
CA LEU A 267 -0.90 16.35 9.44
C LEU A 267 -1.90 15.62 10.33
N VAL A 268 -1.83 14.29 10.24
CA VAL A 268 -2.54 13.34 11.10
C VAL A 268 -1.50 12.41 11.71
N ALA A 269 -1.19 12.58 13.00
CA ALA A 269 -0.23 11.70 13.66
C ALA A 269 -0.84 10.30 13.85
N ALA A 270 -0.21 9.28 13.28
CA ALA A 270 -0.51 7.90 13.62
C ALA A 270 0.02 7.61 15.02
N THR A 271 -0.85 7.66 16.02
CA THR A 271 -0.44 7.64 17.43
C THR A 271 0.10 6.28 17.82
N LEU A 272 1.11 6.29 18.67
CA LEU A 272 1.58 5.08 19.36
C LEU A 272 0.62 4.70 20.48
N THR A 273 0.61 3.43 20.87
CA THR A 273 -0.07 2.95 22.08
C THR A 273 0.95 2.88 23.21
N PRO A 274 0.95 3.80 24.18
CA PRO A 274 1.84 3.71 25.33
C PRO A 274 1.54 2.44 26.11
N MET A 275 2.58 1.70 26.49
CA MET A 275 2.47 0.49 27.30
C MET A 275 3.33 0.63 28.56
N THR A 276 2.97 -0.06 29.63
CA THR A 276 3.86 -0.21 30.78
C THR A 276 4.87 -1.34 30.51
N GLU A 277 5.89 -1.49 31.36
CA GLU A 277 6.92 -2.52 31.15
C GLU A 277 6.37 -3.96 31.19
N ASN A 278 5.16 -4.19 31.73
CA ASN A 278 4.50 -5.50 31.70
C ASN A 278 3.69 -5.76 30.41
N GLY A 279 3.57 -4.79 29.51
CA GLY A 279 2.82 -4.89 28.25
C GLY A 279 1.36 -4.45 28.29
N GLU A 280 0.83 -4.04 29.44
CA GLU A 280 -0.50 -3.41 29.57
C GLU A 280 -0.50 -1.98 29.03
N ILE A 281 -1.63 -1.49 28.55
CA ILE A 281 -1.75 -0.11 28.04
C ILE A 281 -1.56 0.90 29.19
N ASN A 282 -0.72 1.89 28.96
CA ASN A 282 -0.44 2.98 29.89
C ASN A 282 -1.35 4.18 29.60
N PHE A 283 -2.62 4.08 30.00
CA PHE A 283 -3.61 5.15 29.79
C PHE A 283 -3.24 6.53 30.37
N PRO A 284 -2.66 6.63 31.59
CA PRO A 284 -2.40 7.93 32.23
C PRO A 284 -1.56 8.93 31.41
N VAL A 285 -0.73 8.45 30.48
CA VAL A 285 0.13 9.32 29.67
C VAL A 285 -0.53 9.83 28.38
N ILE A 286 -1.73 9.35 28.02
CA ILE A 286 -2.41 9.73 26.77
C ILE A 286 -2.81 11.21 26.79
N GLY A 287 -3.28 11.75 27.93
CA GLY A 287 -3.57 13.18 28.06
C GLY A 287 -2.34 14.06 27.84
N GLN A 288 -1.19 13.69 28.43
CA GLN A 288 0.09 14.37 28.21
C GLN A 288 0.53 14.27 26.74
N TYR A 289 0.27 13.13 26.10
CA TYR A 289 0.60 12.92 24.70
C TYR A 289 -0.25 13.83 23.79
N VAL A 290 -1.56 13.94 24.02
CA VAL A 290 -2.41 14.90 23.29
C VAL A 290 -1.84 16.33 23.42
N ASP A 291 -1.52 16.76 24.63
CA ASP A 291 -0.97 18.10 24.88
C ASP A 291 0.35 18.33 24.14
N TYR A 292 1.23 17.33 24.14
CA TYR A 292 2.50 17.38 23.43
C TYR A 292 2.33 17.45 21.91
N LEU A 293 1.42 16.66 21.32
CA LEU A 293 1.13 16.69 19.88
C LEU A 293 0.62 18.07 19.46
N VAL A 294 -0.31 18.64 20.22
CA VAL A 294 -0.90 19.95 19.91
C VAL A 294 0.14 21.06 20.09
N LYS A 295 0.83 21.09 21.23
CA LYS A 295 1.68 22.21 21.63
C LYS A 295 3.06 22.18 20.98
N GLU A 296 3.74 21.05 21.06
CA GLU A 296 5.14 20.95 20.66
C GLU A 296 5.28 20.56 19.17
N GLN A 297 4.35 19.76 18.65
CA GLN A 297 4.36 19.29 17.27
C GLN A 297 3.43 20.07 16.33
N GLY A 298 2.48 20.85 16.85
CA GLY A 298 1.49 21.55 16.04
C GLY A 298 0.57 20.61 15.26
N VAL A 299 0.34 19.40 15.77
CA VAL A 299 -0.52 18.39 15.12
C VAL A 299 -1.93 18.49 15.73
N LYS A 300 -2.94 18.60 14.85
CA LYS A 300 -4.33 18.77 15.26
C LYS A 300 -5.21 17.54 15.03
N ASN A 301 -4.72 16.54 14.31
CA ASN A 301 -5.48 15.34 13.98
C ASN A 301 -4.69 14.10 14.37
N ILE A 302 -5.38 13.04 14.80
CA ILE A 302 -4.75 11.77 15.14
C ILE A 302 -5.43 10.58 14.47
N PHE A 303 -4.63 9.56 14.20
CA PHE A 303 -5.05 8.26 13.65
C PHE A 303 -4.69 7.16 14.65
N VAL A 304 -5.70 6.69 15.38
CA VAL A 304 -5.57 5.79 16.54
C VAL A 304 -5.66 4.34 16.09
N ASN A 305 -4.96 3.43 16.78
CA ASN A 305 -4.98 1.97 16.53
C ASN A 305 -4.57 1.54 15.10
N GLY A 306 -3.79 2.36 14.41
CA GLY A 306 -3.10 1.97 13.18
C GLY A 306 -1.93 1.01 13.42
N THR A 307 -1.12 0.76 12.39
CA THR A 307 0.12 -0.02 12.51
C THR A 307 1.05 0.56 13.59
N THR A 308 1.24 1.88 13.60
CA THR A 308 2.04 2.60 14.60
C THR A 308 1.52 2.44 16.03
N GLY A 309 0.21 2.29 16.18
CA GLY A 309 -0.44 2.04 17.47
C GLY A 309 -0.50 0.57 17.85
N GLU A 310 0.14 -0.32 17.07
CA GLU A 310 0.11 -1.78 17.27
C GLU A 310 -1.34 -2.33 17.32
N GLY A 311 -2.26 -1.70 16.58
CA GLY A 311 -3.70 -1.88 16.80
C GLY A 311 -4.20 -3.32 16.64
N LEU A 312 -3.61 -4.12 15.75
CA LEU A 312 -3.96 -5.54 15.57
C LEU A 312 -3.25 -6.48 16.55
N SER A 313 -2.33 -5.98 17.37
CA SER A 313 -1.76 -6.69 18.53
C SER A 313 -2.58 -6.47 19.82
N LEU A 314 -3.54 -5.54 19.78
CA LEU A 314 -4.46 -5.26 20.87
C LEU A 314 -5.73 -6.09 20.72
N SER A 315 -6.27 -6.56 21.85
CA SER A 315 -7.60 -7.15 21.89
C SER A 315 -8.67 -6.12 21.54
N VAL A 316 -9.86 -6.58 21.13
CA VAL A 316 -11.01 -5.69 20.87
C VAL A 316 -11.32 -4.80 22.10
N SER A 317 -11.29 -5.38 23.31
CA SER A 317 -11.50 -4.64 24.56
C SER A 317 -10.47 -3.52 24.75
N GLU A 318 -9.19 -3.81 24.56
CA GLU A 318 -8.12 -2.81 24.66
C GLU A 318 -8.26 -1.71 23.62
N ARG A 319 -8.59 -2.07 22.37
CA ARG A 319 -8.82 -1.10 21.28
C ARG A 319 -9.97 -0.14 21.61
N ARG A 320 -11.04 -0.65 22.22
CA ARG A 320 -12.19 0.16 22.69
C ARG A 320 -11.77 1.12 23.80
N GLN A 321 -11.08 0.61 24.83
CA GLN A 321 -10.62 1.41 25.96
C GLN A 321 -9.67 2.53 25.52
N VAL A 322 -8.67 2.20 24.69
CA VAL A 322 -7.69 3.20 24.24
C VAL A 322 -8.31 4.21 23.28
N ALA A 323 -9.25 3.80 22.43
CA ALA A 323 -10.00 4.73 21.58
C ALA A 323 -10.85 5.70 22.42
N ALA A 324 -11.53 5.22 23.45
CA ALA A 324 -12.31 6.05 24.36
C ALA A 324 -11.41 7.07 25.09
N GLU A 325 -10.22 6.65 25.52
CA GLU A 325 -9.25 7.55 26.16
C GLU A 325 -8.76 8.63 25.20
N TRP A 326 -8.38 8.27 23.96
CA TRP A 326 -7.96 9.24 22.95
C TRP A 326 -9.06 10.26 22.59
N VAL A 327 -10.30 9.80 22.42
CA VAL A 327 -11.44 10.71 22.14
C VAL A 327 -11.72 11.62 23.34
N THR A 328 -11.65 11.10 24.56
CA THR A 328 -11.87 11.88 25.79
C THR A 328 -10.80 12.93 25.99
N GLN A 329 -9.52 12.55 25.91
CA GLN A 329 -8.39 13.46 26.08
C GLN A 329 -8.22 14.45 24.92
N GLY A 330 -8.62 14.05 23.71
CA GLY A 330 -8.59 14.88 22.51
C GLY A 330 -9.67 15.96 22.43
N ARG A 331 -10.75 15.81 23.22
CA ARG A 331 -11.89 16.74 23.19
C ARG A 331 -11.44 18.17 23.48
N ASN A 332 -11.86 19.11 22.62
CA ASN A 332 -11.51 20.54 22.66
C ASN A 332 -10.00 20.85 22.51
N LYS A 333 -9.17 19.88 22.14
CA LYS A 333 -7.73 20.06 21.91
C LYS A 333 -7.32 19.69 20.48
N LEU A 334 -7.82 18.55 19.99
CA LEU A 334 -7.64 18.08 18.62
C LEU A 334 -8.85 18.48 17.76
N ASP A 335 -8.60 18.75 16.48
CA ASP A 335 -9.65 18.98 15.48
C ASP A 335 -10.35 17.66 15.11
N GLN A 336 -9.60 16.55 14.98
CA GLN A 336 -10.17 15.23 14.67
C GLN A 336 -9.43 14.04 15.31
N VAL A 337 -10.21 13.08 15.80
CA VAL A 337 -9.76 11.76 16.26
C VAL A 337 -10.35 10.67 15.36
N VAL A 338 -9.52 10.09 14.48
CA VAL A 338 -9.90 8.98 13.60
C VAL A 338 -9.47 7.65 14.20
N ILE A 339 -10.41 6.71 14.34
CA ILE A 339 -10.12 5.38 14.90
C ILE A 339 -9.96 4.37 13.76
N HIS A 340 -8.81 3.72 13.69
CA HIS A 340 -8.66 2.54 12.86
C HIS A 340 -9.39 1.36 13.51
N VAL A 341 -10.49 0.93 12.89
CA VAL A 341 -11.38 -0.13 13.36
C VAL A 341 -11.20 -1.43 12.59
N GLY A 342 -10.34 -1.46 11.57
CA GLY A 342 -10.05 -2.66 10.79
C GLY A 342 -9.57 -3.84 11.65
N ALA A 343 -10.09 -5.02 11.36
CA ALA A 343 -9.74 -6.30 11.99
C ALA A 343 -9.81 -7.41 10.93
N LEU A 344 -9.25 -8.58 11.23
CA LEU A 344 -9.36 -9.74 10.34
C LEU A 344 -10.77 -10.34 10.35
N SER A 345 -11.47 -10.24 11.48
CA SER A 345 -12.88 -10.59 11.62
C SER A 345 -13.77 -9.40 11.30
N VAL A 346 -14.71 -9.56 10.37
CA VAL A 346 -15.71 -8.52 10.05
C VAL A 346 -16.54 -8.14 11.28
N LYS A 347 -16.89 -9.11 12.14
CA LYS A 347 -17.68 -8.88 13.35
C LYS A 347 -16.95 -8.00 14.36
N GLU A 348 -15.66 -8.24 14.56
CA GLU A 348 -14.84 -7.39 15.44
C GLU A 348 -14.70 -5.98 14.87
N SER A 349 -14.52 -5.88 13.55
CA SER A 349 -14.43 -4.58 12.87
C SER A 349 -15.75 -3.80 12.97
N GLN A 350 -16.90 -4.47 12.91
CA GLN A 350 -18.23 -3.88 13.13
C GLN A 350 -18.43 -3.44 14.58
N GLU A 351 -18.06 -4.27 15.57
CA GLU A 351 -18.12 -3.89 16.99
C GLU A 351 -17.31 -2.62 17.26
N LEU A 352 -16.09 -2.56 16.72
CA LEU A 352 -15.20 -1.40 16.87
C LEU A 352 -15.72 -0.16 16.15
N ALA A 353 -16.33 -0.32 14.98
CA ALA A 353 -16.97 0.78 14.24
C ALA A 353 -18.15 1.34 15.02
N GLN A 354 -19.05 0.48 15.51
CA GLN A 354 -20.19 0.88 16.33
C GLN A 354 -19.71 1.61 17.60
N HIS A 355 -18.73 1.04 18.31
CA HIS A 355 -18.15 1.66 19.49
C HIS A 355 -17.52 3.04 19.19
N ALA A 356 -16.82 3.20 18.06
CA ALA A 356 -16.25 4.49 17.65
C ALA A 356 -17.34 5.57 17.45
N ALA A 357 -18.52 5.19 16.94
CA ALA A 357 -19.68 6.08 16.86
C ALA A 357 -20.24 6.42 18.25
N GLU A 358 -20.36 5.44 19.15
CA GLU A 358 -20.87 5.62 20.53
C GLU A 358 -20.03 6.60 21.35
N ILE A 359 -18.70 6.52 21.25
CA ILE A 359 -17.78 7.41 21.98
C ILE A 359 -17.65 8.81 21.33
N GLY A 360 -18.21 9.00 20.13
CA GLY A 360 -18.17 10.28 19.41
C GLY A 360 -16.85 10.56 18.69
N ALA A 361 -16.20 9.54 18.12
CA ALA A 361 -15.05 9.75 17.25
C ALA A 361 -15.40 10.59 16.01
N ASP A 362 -14.40 11.19 15.37
CA ASP A 362 -14.61 12.06 14.21
C ASP A 362 -14.69 11.29 12.89
N GLY A 363 -14.14 10.08 12.86
CA GLY A 363 -14.22 9.17 11.74
C GLY A 363 -13.65 7.79 12.06
N ILE A 364 -13.88 6.85 11.16
CA ILE A 364 -13.32 5.50 11.24
C ILE A 364 -12.48 5.19 9.99
N ALA A 365 -11.45 4.38 10.17
CA ALA A 365 -10.64 3.89 9.06
C ALA A 365 -10.51 2.37 9.09
N VAL A 366 -10.41 1.76 7.91
CA VAL A 366 -10.37 0.30 7.77
C VAL A 366 -9.31 -0.11 6.77
N ILE A 367 -8.40 -0.97 7.22
CA ILE A 367 -7.44 -1.70 6.37
C ILE A 367 -8.12 -2.88 5.68
N ALA A 368 -7.64 -3.27 4.49
CA ALA A 368 -8.08 -4.50 3.86
C ALA A 368 -7.73 -5.73 4.72
N PRO A 369 -8.63 -6.72 4.90
CA PRO A 369 -8.32 -7.96 5.58
C PRO A 369 -7.28 -8.75 4.78
N PHE A 370 -6.27 -9.30 5.46
CA PHE A 370 -5.06 -9.80 4.79
C PHE A 370 -4.69 -11.26 5.10
N PHE A 371 -5.38 -11.89 6.06
CA PHE A 371 -5.22 -13.33 6.31
C PHE A 371 -5.78 -14.13 5.12
N PHE A 372 -7.07 -13.95 4.85
CA PHE A 372 -7.69 -14.32 3.57
C PHE A 372 -7.89 -13.05 2.75
N LYS A 373 -7.04 -12.88 1.74
CA LYS A 373 -7.06 -11.68 0.89
C LYS A 373 -8.33 -11.65 0.04
N SER A 374 -8.93 -10.48 -0.11
CA SER A 374 -10.03 -10.27 -1.05
C SER A 374 -9.57 -10.63 -2.47
N GLN A 375 -10.37 -11.46 -3.15
CA GLN A 375 -10.05 -11.93 -4.50
C GLN A 375 -10.31 -10.88 -5.59
N SER A 376 -11.12 -9.86 -5.29
CA SER A 376 -11.49 -8.79 -6.20
C SER A 376 -11.77 -7.48 -5.46
N LYS A 377 -11.78 -6.37 -6.22
CA LYS A 377 -12.26 -5.05 -5.77
C LYS A 377 -13.63 -5.16 -5.08
N ASP A 378 -14.61 -5.82 -5.71
CA ASP A 378 -15.98 -5.91 -5.19
C ASP A 378 -16.08 -6.71 -3.89
N ALA A 379 -15.27 -7.76 -3.74
CA ALA A 379 -15.18 -8.51 -2.48
C ALA A 379 -14.63 -7.64 -1.35
N LEU A 380 -13.62 -6.80 -1.64
CA LEU A 380 -13.09 -5.83 -0.68
C LEU A 380 -14.13 -4.75 -0.34
N ILE A 381 -14.81 -4.18 -1.35
CA ILE A 381 -15.88 -3.20 -1.13
C ILE A 381 -17.00 -3.79 -0.26
N SER A 382 -17.36 -5.06 -0.47
CA SER A 382 -18.36 -5.74 0.33
C SER A 382 -17.97 -5.78 1.80
N PHE A 383 -16.74 -6.17 2.13
CA PHE A 383 -16.22 -6.13 3.50
C PHE A 383 -16.23 -4.71 4.07
N LEU A 384 -15.71 -3.72 3.33
CA LEU A 384 -15.65 -2.34 3.79
C LEU A 384 -17.03 -1.75 4.04
N ARG A 385 -18.02 -2.08 3.19
CA ARG A 385 -19.41 -1.66 3.33
C ARG A 385 -20.06 -2.21 4.59
N GLU A 386 -19.86 -3.49 4.91
CA GLU A 386 -20.39 -4.10 6.14
C GLU A 386 -19.87 -3.41 7.41
N VAL A 387 -18.60 -2.96 7.39
CA VAL A 387 -18.01 -2.21 8.51
C VAL A 387 -18.52 -0.77 8.55
N ALA A 388 -18.58 -0.09 7.40
CA ALA A 388 -19.09 1.27 7.30
C ALA A 388 -20.56 1.38 7.75
N ALA A 389 -21.38 0.38 7.43
CA ALA A 389 -22.78 0.32 7.81
C ALA A 389 -23.01 0.22 9.33
N ALA A 390 -22.02 -0.26 10.10
CA ALA A 390 -22.08 -0.27 11.57
C ALA A 390 -21.89 1.12 12.21
N ALA A 391 -21.38 2.10 11.44
CA ALA A 391 -21.23 3.49 11.86
C ALA A 391 -21.63 4.47 10.73
N PRO A 392 -22.90 4.44 10.29
CA PRO A 392 -23.31 5.05 9.01
C PRO A 392 -23.18 6.58 8.98
N ALA A 393 -23.18 7.23 10.15
CA ALA A 393 -23.03 8.69 10.28
C ALA A 393 -21.57 9.16 10.41
N LEU A 394 -20.61 8.24 10.59
CA LEU A 394 -19.20 8.60 10.71
C LEU A 394 -18.51 8.64 9.34
N PRO A 395 -17.67 9.65 9.07
CA PRO A 395 -16.71 9.63 7.98
C PRO A 395 -15.92 8.32 7.94
N PHE A 396 -15.93 7.65 6.78
CA PHE A 396 -15.21 6.41 6.54
C PHE A 396 -13.98 6.67 5.66
N TYR A 397 -12.83 6.14 6.07
CA TYR A 397 -11.58 6.22 5.33
C TYR A 397 -11.03 4.83 5.02
N TYR A 398 -10.62 4.60 3.77
CA TYR A 398 -9.88 3.37 3.45
C TYR A 398 -8.41 3.53 3.84
N TYR A 399 -7.84 2.53 4.51
CA TYR A 399 -6.40 2.45 4.79
C TYR A 399 -5.72 1.49 3.81
N HIS A 400 -5.11 2.05 2.78
CA HIS A 400 -4.34 1.33 1.77
C HIS A 400 -2.87 1.19 2.22
N ILE A 401 -2.41 -0.05 2.38
CA ILE A 401 -1.00 -0.38 2.72
C ILE A 401 -0.62 -1.78 2.17
N PRO A 402 -0.39 -1.90 0.85
CA PRO A 402 -0.16 -3.19 0.18
C PRO A 402 1.12 -3.87 0.66
N SER A 403 2.14 -3.12 1.06
CA SER A 403 3.41 -3.66 1.60
C SER A 403 3.21 -4.51 2.86
N LEU A 404 2.17 -4.24 3.66
CA LEU A 404 1.84 -5.01 4.87
C LEU A 404 0.73 -6.04 4.61
N THR A 405 -0.30 -5.68 3.85
CA THR A 405 -1.46 -6.55 3.62
C THR A 405 -1.22 -7.61 2.54
N GLY A 406 -0.35 -7.33 1.57
CA GLY A 406 -0.18 -8.13 0.36
C GLY A 406 -1.43 -8.17 -0.53
N VAL A 407 -2.42 -7.30 -0.31
CA VAL A 407 -3.63 -7.19 -1.14
C VAL A 407 -3.29 -6.38 -2.39
N LYS A 408 -3.47 -6.98 -3.57
CA LYS A 408 -3.11 -6.40 -4.87
C LYS A 408 -4.31 -5.74 -5.56
N ILE A 409 -4.97 -4.82 -4.85
CA ILE A 409 -6.07 -4.02 -5.39
C ILE A 409 -5.63 -2.56 -5.30
N ARG A 410 -5.53 -1.90 -6.46
CA ARG A 410 -5.11 -0.50 -6.54
C ARG A 410 -6.15 0.41 -5.88
N ALA A 411 -5.69 1.50 -5.28
CA ALA A 411 -6.56 2.40 -4.55
C ALA A 411 -7.51 3.14 -5.49
N GLU A 412 -7.04 3.58 -6.66
CA GLU A 412 -7.87 4.29 -7.64
C GLU A 412 -9.05 3.42 -8.11
N GLU A 413 -8.76 2.14 -8.39
CA GLU A 413 -9.77 1.16 -8.81
C GLU A 413 -10.82 0.99 -7.72
N LEU A 414 -10.40 0.93 -6.44
CA LEU A 414 -11.33 0.83 -5.32
C LEU A 414 -12.19 2.08 -5.15
N LEU A 415 -11.62 3.27 -5.38
CA LEU A 415 -12.31 4.56 -5.22
C LEU A 415 -13.35 4.81 -6.33
N ASP A 416 -13.16 4.23 -7.51
CA ASP A 416 -14.13 4.33 -8.61
C ASP A 416 -15.51 3.79 -8.22
N GLY A 417 -16.52 4.68 -8.25
CA GLY A 417 -17.89 4.41 -7.81
C GLY A 417 -18.09 4.21 -6.31
N ILE A 418 -17.07 4.40 -5.46
CA ILE A 418 -17.11 3.92 -4.06
C ILE A 418 -18.25 4.50 -3.22
N ARG A 419 -18.63 5.77 -3.43
CA ARG A 419 -19.72 6.42 -2.67
C ARG A 419 -21.10 5.81 -2.93
N GLU A 420 -21.31 5.17 -4.08
CA GLU A 420 -22.56 4.47 -4.39
C GLU A 420 -22.70 3.20 -3.56
N LYS A 421 -21.57 2.61 -3.13
CA LYS A 421 -21.53 1.41 -2.29
C LYS A 421 -21.33 1.73 -0.82
N ILE A 422 -20.61 2.81 -0.51
CA ILE A 422 -20.27 3.28 0.84
C ILE A 422 -20.55 4.80 0.91
N PRO A 423 -21.80 5.21 1.21
CA PRO A 423 -22.19 6.62 1.22
C PRO A 423 -21.39 7.49 2.20
N SER A 424 -20.92 6.91 3.31
CA SER A 424 -20.11 7.58 4.33
C SER A 424 -18.63 7.72 3.96
N PHE A 425 -18.20 7.25 2.78
CA PHE A 425 -16.82 7.32 2.33
C PHE A 425 -16.36 8.78 2.14
N GLN A 426 -15.30 9.15 2.85
CA GLN A 426 -14.74 10.50 2.87
C GLN A 426 -13.27 10.57 2.48
N GLY A 427 -12.55 9.45 2.34
CA GLY A 427 -11.19 9.51 1.83
C GLY A 427 -10.34 8.27 1.99
N LEU A 428 -9.04 8.48 1.80
CA LEU A 428 -8.02 7.47 1.64
C LEU A 428 -6.79 7.86 2.48
N LYS A 429 -6.28 6.91 3.26
CA LYS A 429 -4.90 6.92 3.74
C LYS A 429 -4.10 6.01 2.81
N PHE A 430 -3.20 6.59 2.03
CA PHE A 430 -2.42 5.89 1.02
C PHE A 430 -0.96 5.71 1.48
N SER A 431 -0.62 4.53 1.99
CA SER A 431 0.73 4.16 2.43
C SER A 431 1.39 3.23 1.42
N ASP A 432 1.59 3.73 0.20
CA ASP A 432 2.35 3.09 -0.88
C ASP A 432 3.13 4.16 -1.67
N THR A 433 4.14 3.74 -2.42
CA THR A 433 5.00 4.61 -3.22
C THR A 433 4.58 4.70 -4.68
N ASP A 434 3.57 3.93 -5.12
CA ASP A 434 2.98 4.05 -6.45
C ASP A 434 2.22 5.38 -6.60
N LEU A 435 2.92 6.39 -7.12
CA LEU A 435 2.34 7.71 -7.36
C LEU A 435 1.44 7.75 -8.60
N LEU A 436 1.46 6.74 -9.48
CA LEU A 436 0.47 6.64 -10.55
C LEU A 436 -0.89 6.29 -9.97
N ASP A 437 -0.95 5.28 -9.09
CA ASP A 437 -2.18 4.93 -8.37
C ASP A 437 -2.68 6.11 -7.51
N PHE A 438 -1.80 6.74 -6.71
CA PHE A 438 -2.21 7.91 -5.92
C PHE A 438 -2.65 9.10 -6.78
N GLY A 439 -1.92 9.39 -7.86
CA GLY A 439 -2.27 10.48 -8.79
C GLY A 439 -3.63 10.28 -9.44
N GLN A 440 -3.95 9.05 -9.85
CA GLN A 440 -5.28 8.71 -10.39
C GLN A 440 -6.37 8.81 -9.32
N CYS A 441 -6.09 8.45 -8.05
CA CYS A 441 -7.03 8.70 -6.95
C CYS A 441 -7.39 10.19 -6.85
N VAL A 442 -6.40 11.08 -7.00
CA VAL A 442 -6.60 12.54 -6.95
C VAL A 442 -7.39 13.02 -8.16
N ASP A 443 -6.94 12.68 -9.37
CA ASP A 443 -7.50 13.22 -10.61
C ASP A 443 -8.94 12.76 -10.87
N GLN A 444 -9.21 11.46 -10.71
CA GLN A 444 -10.53 10.88 -10.99
C GLN A 444 -11.59 11.26 -9.93
N ASN A 445 -11.18 11.85 -8.80
CA ASN A 445 -12.09 12.16 -7.69
C ASN A 445 -12.10 13.63 -7.27
N GLN A 446 -11.61 14.56 -8.11
CA GLN A 446 -11.56 16.00 -7.81
C GLN A 446 -12.91 16.57 -7.34
N GLN A 447 -14.01 16.17 -7.99
CA GLN A 447 -15.36 16.63 -7.67
C GLN A 447 -15.88 16.10 -6.32
N ARG A 448 -15.36 14.96 -5.84
CA ARG A 448 -15.87 14.29 -4.63
C ARG A 448 -15.29 14.89 -3.34
N GLN A 449 -14.24 15.71 -3.47
CA GLN A 449 -13.58 16.44 -2.38
C GLN A 449 -13.10 15.53 -1.22
N PHE A 450 -12.62 14.33 -1.56
CA PHE A 450 -12.08 13.35 -0.61
C PHE A 450 -10.82 13.84 0.11
N ALA A 451 -10.62 13.36 1.34
CA ALA A 451 -9.35 13.48 2.03
C ALA A 451 -8.38 12.42 1.46
N LEU A 452 -7.42 12.83 0.65
CA LEU A 452 -6.41 11.98 0.04
C LEU A 452 -5.11 12.21 0.80
N LEU A 453 -4.94 11.40 1.84
CA LEU A 453 -3.90 11.55 2.84
C LEU A 453 -2.74 10.62 2.51
N PHE A 454 -1.57 11.20 2.27
CA PHE A 454 -0.39 10.44 1.91
C PHE A 454 0.30 9.86 3.16
N GLY A 455 0.76 8.62 3.08
CA GLY A 455 1.19 7.84 4.24
C GLY A 455 2.62 7.33 4.21
N VAL A 456 3.47 7.93 3.36
CA VAL A 456 4.92 7.66 3.26
C VAL A 456 5.70 8.93 3.59
N ASP A 457 5.94 9.14 4.89
CA ASP A 457 6.48 10.37 5.49
C ASP A 457 7.79 10.85 4.83
N GLU A 458 8.68 9.91 4.51
CA GLU A 458 9.99 10.17 3.90
C GLU A 458 9.92 10.71 2.47
N GLN A 459 8.76 10.70 1.83
CA GLN A 459 8.55 11.26 0.51
C GLN A 459 7.25 12.06 0.44
N LEU A 460 6.80 12.65 1.55
CA LEU A 460 5.55 13.41 1.59
C LEU A 460 5.48 14.53 0.54
N LEU A 461 6.57 15.27 0.31
CA LEU A 461 6.59 16.35 -0.67
C LEU A 461 6.22 15.88 -2.09
N SER A 462 6.59 14.66 -2.50
CA SER A 462 6.16 14.14 -3.81
C SER A 462 4.65 13.89 -3.83
N GLY A 463 4.09 13.34 -2.75
CA GLY A 463 2.63 13.20 -2.59
C GLY A 463 1.91 14.54 -2.62
N LEU A 464 2.47 15.60 -2.01
CA LEU A 464 1.90 16.96 -2.07
C LEU A 464 1.86 17.52 -3.49
N ILE A 465 2.94 17.34 -4.27
CA ILE A 465 2.98 17.74 -5.68
C ILE A 465 1.90 17.00 -6.49
N MET A 466 1.64 15.73 -6.16
CA MET A 466 0.58 14.93 -6.79
C MET A 466 -0.84 15.29 -6.32
N GLY A 467 -1.00 16.22 -5.38
CA GLY A 467 -2.30 16.72 -4.91
C GLY A 467 -2.80 16.13 -3.59
N ALA A 468 -1.92 15.52 -2.78
CA ALA A 468 -2.27 15.13 -1.42
C ALA A 468 -2.75 16.34 -0.60
N ASN A 469 -3.86 16.17 0.12
CA ASN A 469 -4.47 17.23 0.94
C ASN A 469 -4.29 17.03 2.45
N GLY A 470 -3.39 16.12 2.80
CA GLY A 470 -2.89 15.87 4.15
C GLY A 470 -1.99 14.65 4.16
N ALA A 471 -1.56 14.26 5.36
CA ALA A 471 -0.66 13.13 5.55
C ALA A 471 -0.99 12.36 6.83
N VAL A 472 -0.91 11.02 6.79
CA VAL A 472 -1.04 10.18 7.99
C VAL A 472 0.23 9.36 8.21
N GLY A 473 0.96 9.65 9.29
CA GLY A 473 2.34 9.18 9.42
C GLY A 473 2.79 9.02 10.87
N SER A 474 3.80 8.18 11.05
CA SER A 474 4.36 7.89 12.37
C SER A 474 5.33 8.97 12.84
N THR A 475 6.02 9.64 11.92
CA THR A 475 7.06 10.62 12.23
C THR A 475 6.46 11.91 12.78
N TYR A 476 5.20 12.23 12.47
CA TYR A 476 4.55 13.46 12.93
C TYR A 476 4.36 13.51 14.45
N ASN A 477 4.48 12.36 15.13
CA ASN A 477 4.52 12.33 16.59
C ASN A 477 5.72 13.07 17.16
N TYR A 478 6.85 13.17 16.45
CA TYR A 478 8.08 13.80 16.97
C TYR A 478 8.79 14.74 15.98
N LEU A 479 8.38 14.75 14.70
CA LEU A 479 8.82 15.69 13.66
C LEU A 479 7.67 16.55 13.13
N GLY A 480 6.49 16.53 13.75
CA GLY A 480 5.31 17.27 13.28
C GLY A 480 5.58 18.77 13.11
N LYS A 481 6.33 19.39 14.02
CA LYS A 481 6.72 20.81 13.88
C LYS A 481 7.55 21.07 12.63
N LYS A 482 8.52 20.19 12.34
CA LYS A 482 9.38 20.31 11.16
C LYS A 482 8.60 20.05 9.87
N THR A 483 7.73 19.04 9.87
CA THR A 483 6.89 18.73 8.71
C THR A 483 5.86 19.83 8.46
N ASN A 484 5.33 20.49 9.50
CA ASN A 484 4.46 21.66 9.33
C ASN A 484 5.19 22.84 8.65
N GLN A 485 6.48 23.08 8.95
CA GLN A 485 7.29 24.08 8.21
C GLN A 485 7.41 23.73 6.73
N MET A 486 7.52 22.44 6.39
CA MET A 486 7.50 21.97 5.01
C MET A 486 6.15 22.20 4.33
N LEU A 487 5.05 21.90 5.01
CA LEU A 487 3.71 22.15 4.49
C LEU A 487 3.44 23.65 4.27
N GLU A 488 3.87 24.50 5.20
CA GLU A 488 3.74 25.95 5.08
C GLU A 488 4.56 26.49 3.90
N ALA A 489 5.82 26.06 3.75
CA ALA A 489 6.64 26.43 2.61
C ALA A 489 6.00 26.00 1.27
N PHE A 490 5.44 24.79 1.23
CA PHE A 490 4.73 24.30 0.04
C PHE A 490 3.49 25.14 -0.30
N GLU A 491 2.66 25.47 0.70
CA GLU A 491 1.47 26.31 0.54
C GLU A 491 1.83 27.73 0.06
N GLN A 492 2.94 28.27 0.57
CA GLN A 492 3.49 29.57 0.14
C GLN A 492 4.20 29.51 -1.22
N LYS A 493 4.23 28.35 -1.89
CA LYS A 493 4.92 28.09 -3.16
C LYS A 493 6.45 28.28 -3.08
N ASP A 494 7.03 28.23 -1.89
CA ASP A 494 8.48 28.12 -1.67
C ASP A 494 8.90 26.65 -1.74
N PHE A 495 8.91 26.12 -2.97
CA PHE A 495 9.23 24.72 -3.21
C PHE A 495 10.69 24.39 -2.89
N THR A 496 11.60 25.37 -2.95
CA THR A 496 13.01 25.17 -2.58
C THR A 496 13.15 24.91 -1.09
N SER A 497 12.52 25.74 -0.25
CA SER A 497 12.52 25.50 1.20
C SER A 497 11.77 24.23 1.57
N ALA A 498 10.62 23.95 0.94
CA ALA A 498 9.88 22.71 1.15
C ALA A 498 10.75 21.48 0.85
N LEU A 499 11.49 21.49 -0.28
CA LEU A 499 12.42 20.42 -0.64
C LEU A 499 13.56 20.27 0.35
N ASN A 500 14.13 21.38 0.83
CA ASN A 500 15.18 21.34 1.84
C ASN A 500 14.68 20.71 3.16
N TYR A 501 13.48 21.08 3.62
CA TYR A 501 12.87 20.46 4.79
C TYR A 501 12.62 18.96 4.58
N GLN A 502 12.11 18.55 3.41
CA GLN A 502 11.97 17.13 3.07
C GLN A 502 13.32 16.41 3.11
N PHE A 503 14.40 17.00 2.59
CA PHE A 503 15.74 16.42 2.67
C PHE A 503 16.26 16.28 4.09
N CYS A 504 16.05 17.28 4.96
CA CYS A 504 16.45 17.16 6.37
C CYS A 504 15.67 16.02 7.07
N ILE A 505 14.37 15.87 6.79
CA ILE A 505 13.55 14.75 7.27
C ILE A 505 14.08 13.41 6.71
N GLN A 506 14.34 13.32 5.41
CA GLN A 506 14.90 12.12 4.77
C GLN A 506 16.27 11.72 5.32
N ARG A 507 17.15 12.69 5.61
CA ARG A 507 18.47 12.41 6.22
C ARG A 507 18.34 11.71 7.56
N PHE A 508 17.31 12.03 8.34
CA PHE A 508 16.99 11.30 9.58
C PHE A 508 16.37 9.93 9.29
N ILE A 509 15.29 9.89 8.50
CA ILE A 509 14.54 8.65 8.26
C ILE A 509 15.42 7.59 7.57
N ASN A 510 16.16 7.96 6.52
CA ASN A 510 17.09 7.06 5.85
C ASN A 510 18.21 6.56 6.78
N HIS A 511 18.65 7.38 7.74
CA HIS A 511 19.62 6.95 8.74
C HIS A 511 19.05 5.84 9.64
N VAL A 512 17.83 6.01 10.18
CA VAL A 512 17.22 4.99 11.03
C VAL A 512 16.77 3.76 10.25
N ILE A 513 16.33 3.89 9.00
CA ILE A 513 15.99 2.75 8.12
C ILE A 513 17.20 1.82 7.96
N LYS A 514 18.41 2.37 7.75
CA LYS A 514 19.65 1.58 7.65
C LYS A 514 20.02 0.83 8.93
N LEU A 515 19.46 1.23 10.08
CA LEU A 515 19.65 0.58 11.37
C LEU A 515 18.55 -0.44 11.71
N GLY A 516 17.54 -0.58 10.83
CA GLY A 516 16.32 -1.33 11.10
C GLY A 516 15.29 -0.44 11.80
N PHE A 517 14.36 0.12 11.03
CA PHE A 517 13.33 1.04 11.53
C PHE A 517 11.94 0.43 11.39
N GLY A 518 11.21 0.37 12.50
CA GLY A 518 9.82 -0.07 12.59
C GLY A 518 9.16 0.49 13.84
N VAL A 519 8.00 -0.07 14.21
CA VAL A 519 7.17 0.46 15.31
C VAL A 519 7.91 0.52 16.65
N SER A 520 8.73 -0.49 16.97
CA SER A 520 9.56 -0.51 18.19
C SER A 520 10.51 0.68 18.28
N GLN A 521 11.14 1.03 17.16
CA GLN A 521 12.07 2.13 17.05
C GLN A 521 11.33 3.47 17.13
N THR A 522 10.14 3.57 16.54
CA THR A 522 9.25 4.72 16.69
C THR A 522 8.88 4.96 18.16
N LYS A 523 8.58 3.91 18.95
CA LYS A 523 8.35 4.03 20.41
C LYS A 523 9.55 4.61 21.15
N ALA A 524 10.75 4.12 20.84
CA ALA A 524 11.98 4.59 21.47
C ALA A 524 12.29 6.05 21.11
N ILE A 525 12.14 6.42 19.84
CA ILE A 525 12.34 7.81 19.39
C ILE A 525 11.31 8.74 20.01
N MET A 526 10.04 8.36 20.04
CA MET A 526 9.01 9.19 20.68
C MET A 526 9.29 9.39 22.18
N THR A 527 9.70 8.32 22.89
CA THR A 527 10.10 8.42 24.31
C THR A 527 11.28 9.38 24.49
N LEU A 528 12.29 9.28 23.62
CA LEU A 528 13.47 10.14 23.63
C LEU A 528 13.13 11.61 23.39
N VAL A 529 12.33 11.91 22.36
CA VAL A 529 12.07 13.30 21.92
C VAL A 529 11.08 13.99 22.85
N SER A 530 10.02 13.28 23.28
CA SER A 530 8.95 13.88 24.08
C SER A 530 9.18 13.79 25.60
N GLY A 531 10.02 12.86 26.05
CA GLY A 531 10.13 12.47 27.46
C GLY A 531 8.93 11.68 28.00
N ILE A 532 7.91 11.39 27.18
CA ILE A 532 6.73 10.63 27.58
C ILE A 532 7.04 9.14 27.44
N PRO A 533 6.85 8.32 28.49
CA PRO A 533 7.22 6.91 28.46
C PRO A 533 6.24 6.09 27.61
N MET A 534 6.63 5.78 26.36
CA MET A 534 5.84 4.90 25.47
C MET A 534 5.92 3.43 25.86
N GLY A 535 6.93 3.07 26.67
CA GLY A 535 7.22 1.71 27.10
C GLY A 535 7.60 0.75 25.97
N PRO A 536 7.64 -0.57 26.23
CA PRO A 536 7.95 -1.57 25.23
C PRO A 536 6.82 -1.72 24.20
N PRO A 537 7.12 -2.25 23.01
CA PRO A 537 6.08 -2.78 22.11
C PRO A 537 5.60 -4.16 22.60
N ARG A 538 4.47 -4.62 22.07
CA ARG A 538 3.93 -5.95 22.32
C ARG A 538 4.51 -6.96 21.32
N LEU A 539 4.70 -8.19 21.76
CA LEU A 539 5.11 -9.28 20.86
C LEU A 539 4.14 -9.37 19.66
N PRO A 540 4.64 -9.68 18.45
CA PRO A 540 5.98 -10.20 18.13
C PRO A 540 7.08 -9.13 17.98
N LEU A 541 6.77 -7.84 18.19
CA LEU A 541 7.76 -6.77 18.14
C LEU A 541 8.70 -6.85 19.36
N GLN A 542 9.96 -6.47 19.17
CA GLN A 542 10.97 -6.43 20.22
C GLN A 542 11.35 -4.99 20.55
N LYS A 543 11.67 -4.72 21.82
CA LYS A 543 12.13 -3.39 22.27
C LYS A 543 13.36 -2.97 21.46
N ALA A 544 13.41 -1.70 21.06
CA ALA A 544 14.57 -1.16 20.36
C ALA A 544 15.83 -1.27 21.25
N THR A 545 16.98 -1.51 20.64
CA THR A 545 18.25 -1.61 21.37
C THR A 545 18.70 -0.22 21.84
N GLN A 546 19.45 -0.18 22.94
CA GLN A 546 20.06 1.08 23.41
C GLN A 546 20.99 1.68 22.35
N GLU A 547 21.67 0.84 21.57
CA GLU A 547 22.52 1.28 20.46
C GLU A 547 21.71 2.02 19.38
N PHE A 548 20.53 1.49 19.00
CA PHE A 548 19.63 2.17 18.08
C PHE A 548 19.23 3.55 18.62
N THR A 549 18.78 3.61 19.88
CA THR A 549 18.32 4.86 20.50
C THR A 549 19.43 5.91 20.55
N ALA A 550 20.66 5.52 20.93
CA ALA A 550 21.80 6.43 20.98
C ALA A 550 22.18 6.97 19.58
N LYS A 551 22.14 6.12 18.54
CA LYS A 551 22.38 6.54 17.15
C LYS A 551 21.29 7.48 16.63
N ALA A 552 20.02 7.18 16.93
CA ALA A 552 18.90 8.03 16.58
C ALA A 552 18.99 9.40 17.27
N GLU A 553 19.32 9.44 18.56
CA GLU A 553 19.52 10.68 19.33
C GLU A 553 20.64 11.55 18.73
N ALA A 554 21.80 10.96 18.48
CA ALA A 554 22.92 11.67 17.87
C ALA A 554 22.53 12.24 16.50
N LYS A 555 21.77 11.48 15.71
CA LYS A 555 21.31 11.94 14.39
C LYS A 555 20.28 13.07 14.50
N LEU A 556 19.31 13.00 15.40
CA LEU A 556 18.34 14.07 15.65
C LEU A 556 19.03 15.38 16.06
N LYS A 557 20.00 15.30 16.98
CA LYS A 557 20.82 16.44 17.41
C LYS A 557 21.62 17.03 16.25
N SER A 558 22.23 16.20 15.40
CA SER A 558 23.00 16.66 14.23
C SER A 558 22.17 17.39 13.16
N LEU A 559 20.85 17.29 13.21
CA LEU A 559 19.89 17.89 12.28
C LEU A 559 19.04 18.98 12.96
N ASP A 560 19.38 19.38 14.18
CA ASP A 560 18.63 20.34 15.01
C ASP A 560 17.14 19.97 15.22
N PHE A 561 16.82 18.67 15.19
CA PHE A 561 15.48 18.16 15.51
C PHE A 561 15.28 17.92 17.02
N LEU A 562 16.36 17.97 17.79
CA LEU A 562 16.33 17.90 19.26
C LEU A 562 17.25 19.00 19.81
N PRO A 563 16.80 19.82 20.77
CA PRO A 563 17.64 20.88 21.33
C PRO A 563 18.88 20.30 22.04
N PHE A 564 20.03 20.95 21.85
CA PHE A 564 21.20 20.66 22.68
C PHE A 564 21.01 21.29 24.07
N PRO A 565 21.16 20.56 25.17
CA PRO A 565 21.21 21.17 26.49
C PRO A 565 22.47 22.06 26.57
N GLY A 566 22.31 23.38 26.44
CA GLY A 566 23.37 24.37 26.67
C GLY A 566 23.64 25.41 25.58
N LEU A 567 22.97 25.36 24.42
CA LEU A 567 23.12 26.40 23.37
C LEU A 567 21.83 27.22 23.28
N ARG A 568 21.90 28.48 23.76
CA ARG A 568 20.87 29.50 23.50
C ARG A 568 20.83 29.81 22.00
N GLU A 569 19.63 30.13 21.54
CA GLU A 569 19.28 30.55 20.18
C GLU A 569 20.38 31.43 19.55
N GLY A 570 21.04 30.89 18.51
CA GLY A 570 22.14 31.57 17.87
C GLY A 570 22.89 30.71 16.87
N ASN A 571 22.18 30.16 15.88
CA ASN A 571 22.67 29.99 14.50
C ASN A 571 21.62 29.28 13.65
N VAL A 572 20.86 30.06 12.90
CA VAL A 572 20.07 29.57 11.77
C VAL A 572 21.07 29.25 10.65
N GLY A 573 21.60 28.02 10.63
CA GLY A 573 22.68 27.68 9.70
C GLY A 573 23.10 26.21 9.64
N ALA A 574 22.23 25.25 9.95
CA ALA A 574 22.54 23.82 9.79
C ALA A 574 21.38 23.01 9.17
N CYS A 575 20.91 23.49 8.02
CA CYS A 575 20.25 22.67 6.99
C CYS A 575 20.61 23.23 5.59
N SER A 576 21.82 23.77 5.40
CA SER A 576 22.38 24.10 4.09
C SER A 576 23.19 22.92 3.57
#